data_AF-A0A072TDY3-F1
#
_entry.id   AF-A0A072TDY3-F1
#
_cell.length_a   1.000
_cell.length_b   1.000
_cell.length_c   1.000
_cell.angle_alpha   90.00
_cell.angle_beta   90.00
_cell.angle_gamma   90.00
#
_symmetry.space_group_name_H-M   'P 1'
#
loop_
_entity.id
_entity.type
_entity.pdbx_description
1 polymer ?
#
loop_
_entity_poly.entity_id
_entity_poly.type
_entity_poly.pdbx_seq_one_letter_code
_entity_poly.pdbx_strand_id
1 'polypeptide(L)'
;LLTIISSIDDLNYPEKTHTYFIVNAPYIFSACWKVVKPLLHERTRRKVQVLSGCGREELLNIMDYASLPHFCRKEGSGSSRHSEGGSENCYSLDHPLHQQLYNYINQQARLREAVAPIKQGSFHVDFPEPPDVDTRIAKTIESGFDSLTLNGNKERLNNWTGAQA
;
A
#
# COMPACT_ATOMS: atom_id res chain seq x y z
N LEU A 1 -10.94 2.52 7.18
CA LEU A 1 -9.61 3.19 7.18
C LEU A 1 -9.05 3.40 5.78
N LEU A 2 -8.75 2.34 5.01
CA LEU A 2 -8.18 2.47 3.65
C LEU A 2 -9.07 3.29 2.70
N THR A 3 -10.40 3.06 2.75
CA THR A 3 -11.40 3.84 2.03
C THR A 3 -11.44 5.29 2.48
N ILE A 4 -11.28 5.55 3.78
CA ILE A 4 -11.31 6.90 4.36
C ILE A 4 -10.08 7.68 3.90
N ILE A 5 -8.89 7.09 4.01
CA ILE A 5 -7.63 7.69 3.56
C ILE A 5 -7.69 7.95 2.05
N SER A 6 -8.19 6.99 1.26
CA SER A 6 -8.33 7.16 -0.20
C SER A 6 -9.29 8.29 -0.56
N SER A 7 -10.42 8.42 0.15
CA SER A 7 -11.38 9.51 -0.07
C SER A 7 -10.79 10.88 0.31
N ILE A 8 -10.04 10.97 1.40
CA ILE A 8 -9.38 12.22 1.82
C ILE A 8 -8.32 12.63 0.80
N ASP A 9 -7.48 11.68 0.35
CA ASP A 9 -6.45 11.94 -0.66
C ASP A 9 -7.07 12.35 -2.00
N ASP A 10 -8.12 11.67 -2.46
CA ASP A 10 -8.78 11.98 -3.74
C ASP A 10 -9.52 13.34 -3.71
N LEU A 11 -10.07 13.75 -2.56
CA LEU A 11 -10.79 15.02 -2.41
C LEU A 11 -9.85 16.23 -2.21
N ASN A 12 -8.74 16.05 -1.50
CA ASN A 12 -7.85 17.16 -1.12
C ASN A 12 -6.59 17.25 -2.01
N TYR A 13 -6.17 16.16 -2.64
CA TYR A 13 -4.96 16.11 -3.48
C TYR A 13 -5.21 15.36 -4.81
N PRO A 14 -6.15 15.82 -5.65
CA PRO A 14 -6.66 15.07 -6.79
C PRO A 14 -5.63 14.66 -7.86
N GLU A 15 -4.42 15.26 -7.91
CA GLU A 15 -3.47 15.08 -9.02
C GLU A 15 -2.04 14.67 -8.63
N LYS A 16 -1.72 14.37 -7.36
CA LYS A 16 -0.31 14.14 -6.97
C LYS A 16 0.19 12.69 -7.10
N THR A 17 -0.71 11.70 -7.18
CA THR A 17 -0.32 10.28 -7.12
C THR A 17 -0.89 9.47 -8.27
N HIS A 18 -0.02 8.96 -9.15
CA HIS A 18 -0.41 8.13 -10.29
C HIS A 18 -0.72 6.67 -9.91
N THR A 19 0.11 6.05 -9.08
CA THR A 19 -0.03 4.62 -8.75
C THR A 19 0.57 4.30 -7.38
N TYR A 20 -0.11 3.45 -6.63
CA TYR A 20 0.30 2.87 -5.36
C TYR A 20 0.73 1.43 -5.58
N PHE A 21 1.96 1.08 -5.20
CA PHE A 21 2.47 -0.28 -5.26
C PHE A 21 2.55 -0.87 -3.85
N ILE A 22 1.87 -2.00 -3.65
CA ILE A 22 1.98 -2.80 -2.43
C ILE A 22 2.93 -3.95 -2.73
N VAL A 23 4.07 -3.95 -2.06
CA VAL A 23 5.16 -4.93 -2.21
C VAL A 23 5.32 -5.75 -0.94
N ASN A 24 5.95 -6.91 -1.06
CA ASN A 24 6.14 -7.87 0.02
C ASN A 24 4.82 -8.27 0.73
N ALA A 25 3.72 -8.28 -0.02
CA ALA A 25 2.42 -8.65 0.50
C ALA A 25 2.32 -10.18 0.64
N PRO A 26 1.85 -10.71 1.79
CA PRO A 26 1.61 -12.15 1.92
C PRO A 26 0.51 -12.59 0.95
N TYR A 27 0.56 -13.84 0.48
CA TYR A 27 -0.39 -14.36 -0.53
C TYR A 27 -1.88 -14.16 -0.18
N ILE A 28 -2.20 -14.20 1.12
CA ILE A 28 -3.55 -13.96 1.64
C ILE A 28 -4.03 -12.53 1.28
N PHE A 29 -3.13 -11.55 1.29
CA PHE A 29 -3.46 -10.17 0.94
C PHE A 29 -3.93 -10.06 -0.52
N SER A 30 -3.24 -10.72 -1.45
CA SER A 30 -3.64 -10.73 -2.87
C SER A 30 -5.00 -11.42 -3.07
N ALA A 31 -5.30 -12.46 -2.29
CA ALA A 31 -6.61 -13.11 -2.32
C ALA A 31 -7.72 -12.19 -1.80
N CYS A 32 -7.52 -11.57 -0.63
CA CYS A 32 -8.46 -10.59 -0.08
C CYS A 32 -8.64 -9.38 -1.02
N TRP A 33 -7.55 -8.88 -1.62
CA TRP A 33 -7.60 -7.77 -2.55
C TRP A 33 -8.48 -8.06 -3.77
N LYS A 34 -8.49 -9.30 -4.29
CA LYS A 34 -9.40 -9.66 -5.39
C LYS A 34 -10.88 -9.53 -5.01
N VAL A 35 -11.23 -9.81 -3.75
CA VAL A 35 -12.61 -9.70 -3.24
C VAL A 35 -12.98 -8.26 -2.88
N VAL A 36 -12.04 -7.49 -2.35
CA VAL A 36 -12.27 -6.10 -1.93
C VAL A 36 -12.19 -5.12 -3.11
N LYS A 37 -11.35 -5.39 -4.12
CA LYS A 37 -11.18 -4.55 -5.31
C LYS A 37 -12.51 -4.15 -5.98
N PRO A 38 -13.51 -5.02 -6.24
CA PRO A 38 -14.79 -4.61 -6.83
C PRO A 38 -15.62 -3.63 -5.98
N LEU A 39 -15.38 -3.55 -4.67
CA LEU A 39 -16.07 -2.65 -3.75
C LEU A 39 -15.48 -1.23 -3.72
N LEU A 40 -14.27 -1.06 -4.23
CA LEU A 40 -13.61 0.24 -4.28
C LEU A 40 -14.03 1.02 -5.54
N HIS A 41 -14.02 2.35 -5.44
CA HIS A 41 -14.31 3.21 -6.58
C HIS A 41 -13.28 2.98 -7.70
N GLU A 42 -13.69 3.13 -8.96
CA GLU A 42 -12.85 2.76 -10.10
C GLU A 42 -11.53 3.55 -10.14
N ARG A 43 -11.55 4.80 -9.66
CA ARG A 43 -10.34 5.63 -9.49
C ARG A 43 -9.34 4.97 -8.54
N THR A 44 -9.79 4.46 -7.39
CA THR A 44 -8.94 3.79 -6.40
C THR A 44 -8.45 2.43 -6.92
N ARG A 45 -9.31 1.68 -7.63
CA ARG A 45 -8.97 0.36 -8.20
C ARG A 45 -7.86 0.40 -9.23
N ARG A 46 -7.79 1.48 -10.03
CA ARG A 46 -6.74 1.68 -11.04
C ARG A 46 -5.44 2.17 -10.43
N LYS A 47 -5.51 2.94 -9.33
CA LYS A 47 -4.34 3.47 -8.65
C LYS A 47 -3.59 2.39 -7.87
N VAL A 48 -4.26 1.41 -7.26
CA VAL A 48 -3.59 0.43 -6.37
C VAL A 48 -3.23 -0.87 -7.11
N GLN A 49 -1.93 -1.18 -7.12
CA GLN A 49 -1.36 -2.41 -7.65
C GLN A 49 -0.71 -3.23 -6.54
N VAL A 50 -1.04 -4.52 -6.48
CA VAL A 50 -0.53 -5.46 -5.47
C VAL A 50 0.45 -6.40 -6.14
N LEU A 51 1.72 -6.25 -5.79
CA LEU A 51 2.82 -6.99 -6.39
C LEU A 51 3.14 -8.21 -5.52
N SER A 52 3.46 -9.33 -6.17
CA SER A 52 3.93 -10.51 -5.46
C SER A 52 5.43 -10.39 -5.16
N GLY A 53 5.85 -10.79 -3.96
CA GLY A 53 7.26 -10.74 -3.56
C GLY A 53 7.81 -9.31 -3.47
N CYS A 54 9.07 -9.11 -3.85
CA CYS A 54 9.74 -7.80 -3.73
C CYS A 54 9.35 -6.78 -4.82
N GLY A 55 8.52 -7.16 -5.81
CA GLY A 55 8.00 -6.24 -6.84
C GLY A 55 9.06 -5.57 -7.72
N ARG A 56 10.29 -6.11 -7.76
CA ARG A 56 11.45 -5.48 -8.40
C ARG A 56 11.23 -5.21 -9.89
N GLU A 57 10.79 -6.19 -10.65
CA GLU A 57 10.63 -6.08 -12.11
C GLU A 57 9.62 -5.00 -12.50
N GLU A 58 8.48 -4.98 -11.81
CA GLU A 58 7.42 -4.01 -12.07
C GLU A 58 7.83 -2.59 -11.67
N LEU A 59 8.56 -2.45 -10.56
CA LEU A 59 9.12 -1.15 -10.16
C LEU A 59 10.22 -0.69 -11.11
N LEU A 60 11.11 -1.57 -11.59
CA LEU A 60 12.15 -1.21 -12.55
C LEU A 60 11.63 -0.65 -13.87
N ASN A 61 10.40 -0.99 -14.24
CA ASN A 61 9.75 -0.45 -15.42
C ASN A 61 9.34 1.03 -15.28
N ILE A 62 9.28 1.54 -14.04
CA ILE A 62 8.73 2.87 -13.70
C ILE A 62 9.79 3.76 -13.06
N MET A 63 10.78 3.18 -12.38
CA MET A 63 11.84 3.91 -11.67
C MET A 63 13.22 3.29 -11.90
N ASP A 64 14.23 4.15 -11.90
CA ASP A 64 15.64 3.73 -12.03
C ASP A 64 16.07 2.81 -10.90
N TYR A 65 17.00 1.88 -11.20
CA TYR A 65 17.54 0.94 -10.22
C TYR A 65 18.14 1.63 -8.98
N ALA A 66 18.78 2.79 -9.15
CA ALA A 66 19.38 3.55 -8.05
C ALA A 66 18.31 4.07 -7.06
N SER A 67 17.12 4.41 -7.57
CA SER A 67 16.01 4.93 -6.79
C SER A 67 15.22 3.84 -6.08
N LEU A 68 15.43 2.56 -6.45
CA LEU A 68 14.71 1.46 -5.83
C LEU A 68 15.02 1.35 -4.33
N PRO A 69 14.00 1.07 -3.51
CA PRO A 69 14.21 0.76 -2.10
C PRO A 69 15.18 -0.41 -1.94
N HIS A 70 15.96 -0.38 -0.87
CA HIS A 70 16.99 -1.39 -0.59
C HIS A 70 16.42 -2.83 -0.59
N PHE A 71 15.18 -3.00 -0.14
CA PHE A 71 14.50 -4.29 -0.07
C PHE A 71 14.04 -4.80 -1.45
N CYS A 72 13.86 -3.92 -2.45
CA CYS A 72 13.58 -4.31 -3.83
C CYS A 72 14.86 -4.66 -4.61
N ARG A 73 16.02 -4.11 -4.20
CA ARG A 73 17.31 -4.32 -4.89
C ARG A 73 17.95 -5.68 -4.58
N LYS A 74 17.65 -6.28 -3.43
CA LYS A 74 18.22 -7.57 -3.03
C LYS A 74 17.58 -8.72 -3.82
N GLU A 75 18.41 -9.37 -4.63
CA GLU A 75 18.08 -10.60 -5.35
C GLU A 75 18.44 -11.78 -4.45
N GLY A 76 17.49 -12.32 -3.70
CA GLY A 76 17.72 -13.51 -2.89
C GLY A 76 16.78 -13.69 -1.71
N SER A 77 16.00 -14.77 -1.74
CA SER A 77 15.37 -15.35 -0.55
C SER A 77 16.45 -15.95 0.34
N GLY A 78 16.67 -15.34 1.51
CA GLY A 78 17.26 -16.05 2.63
C GLY A 78 18.60 -15.55 3.13
N SER A 79 18.66 -15.51 4.46
CA SER A 79 19.84 -15.52 5.31
C SER A 79 20.76 -14.30 5.25
N SER A 80 20.82 -13.64 6.40
CA SER A 80 21.88 -12.75 6.86
C SER A 80 23.26 -13.40 6.70
N ARG A 81 23.94 -13.20 5.57
CA ARG A 81 25.39 -13.35 5.49
C ARG A 81 26.00 -12.20 4.69
N HIS A 82 26.90 -11.53 5.40
CA HIS A 82 27.59 -10.27 5.13
C HIS A 82 27.96 -9.97 3.67
N SER A 83 27.76 -8.72 3.29
CA SER A 83 28.65 -8.01 2.37
C SER A 83 28.67 -6.54 2.82
N GLU A 84 29.78 -6.15 3.43
CA GLU A 84 30.14 -4.77 3.80
C GLU A 84 30.37 -3.92 2.54
N GLY A 85 29.29 -3.64 1.82
CA GLY A 85 29.28 -2.68 0.73
C GLY A 85 28.25 -1.60 1.03
N GLY A 86 28.65 -0.58 1.79
CA GLY A 86 27.93 0.70 1.95
C GLY A 86 26.40 0.62 1.90
N SER A 87 25.79 -0.11 2.84
CA SER A 87 24.33 -0.19 2.94
C SER A 87 23.80 1.14 3.47
N GLU A 88 23.49 2.08 2.58
CA GLU A 88 22.64 3.25 2.84
C GLU A 88 21.24 2.75 3.26
N ASN A 89 21.10 2.34 4.52
CA ASN A 89 19.81 1.99 5.10
C ASN A 89 19.05 3.30 5.33
N CYS A 90 18.18 3.66 4.39
CA CYS A 90 17.35 4.87 4.48
C CYS A 90 16.38 4.88 5.69
N TYR A 91 16.21 3.74 6.37
CA TYR A 91 15.43 3.64 7.61
C TYR A 91 16.28 3.84 8.88
N SER A 92 17.61 3.90 8.76
CA SER A 92 18.49 4.18 9.90
C SER A 92 18.38 5.65 10.29
N LEU A 93 18.24 5.94 11.58
CA LEU A 93 18.26 7.32 12.10
C LEU A 93 19.58 8.05 11.78
N ASP A 94 20.66 7.30 11.58
CA ASP A 94 21.98 7.83 11.26
C ASP A 94 22.18 8.13 9.77
N HIS A 95 21.16 7.91 8.93
CA HIS A 95 21.27 8.22 7.50
C HIS A 95 21.50 9.73 7.30
N PRO A 96 22.45 10.14 6.42
CA PRO A 96 22.81 11.55 6.23
C PRO A 96 21.60 12.45 5.95
N LEU A 97 20.60 11.94 5.21
CA LEU A 97 19.34 12.64 4.94
C LEU A 97 18.59 13.01 6.23
N HIS A 98 18.44 12.08 7.18
CA HIS A 98 17.71 12.34 8.44
C HIS A 98 18.46 13.35 9.31
N GLN A 99 19.80 13.24 9.36
CA GLN A 99 20.63 14.20 10.09
C GLN A 99 20.54 15.60 9.47
N GLN A 100 20.64 15.71 8.15
CA GLN A 100 20.49 16.98 7.43
C GLN A 100 19.10 17.58 7.64
N LEU A 101 18.05 16.78 7.53
CA LEU A 101 16.67 17.20 7.74
C LEU A 101 16.46 17.69 9.18
N TYR A 102 16.95 16.95 10.18
CA TYR A 102 16.87 17.32 11.59
C TYR A 102 17.58 18.65 11.86
N ASN A 103 18.80 18.80 11.35
CA ASN A 103 19.59 20.04 11.50
C ASN A 103 18.89 21.22 10.82
N TYR A 104 18.34 21.02 9.62
CA TYR A 104 17.57 22.02 8.90
C TYR A 104 16.33 22.47 9.68
N ILE A 105 15.54 21.53 10.20
CA ILE A 105 14.35 21.84 11.01
C ILE A 105 14.74 22.64 12.26
N ASN A 106 15.81 22.23 12.95
CA ASN A 106 16.33 22.96 14.11
C ASN A 106 16.80 24.37 13.75
N GLN A 107 17.46 24.54 12.62
CA GLN A 107 17.89 25.85 12.14
C GLN A 107 16.69 26.73 11.79
N GLN A 108 15.69 26.20 11.09
CA GLN A 108 14.45 26.92 10.80
C GLN A 108 13.69 27.31 12.07
N ALA A 109 13.63 26.42 13.07
CA ALA A 109 12.99 26.70 14.35
C ALA A 109 13.69 27.82 15.13
N ARG A 110 15.01 27.96 14.99
CA ARG A 110 15.79 29.07 15.58
C ARG A 110 15.62 30.39 14.83
N LEU A 111 15.38 30.35 13.52
CA LEU A 111 15.15 31.52 12.68
C LEU A 111 13.71 32.05 12.79
N ARG A 112 12.76 31.18 13.15
CA ARG A 112 11.43 31.61 13.57
C ARG A 112 11.57 32.21 14.96
N GLU A 113 11.34 33.51 15.10
CA GLU A 113 11.11 34.10 16.43
C GLU A 113 10.05 33.27 17.16
N ALA A 114 10.18 33.16 18.49
CA ALA A 114 9.29 32.40 19.36
C ALA A 114 7.88 33.01 19.40
N VAL A 115 7.17 32.95 18.28
CA VAL A 115 5.73 33.12 18.22
C VAL A 115 5.18 31.89 18.90
N ALA A 116 4.48 32.09 20.02
CA ALA A 116 3.82 31.02 20.76
C ALA A 116 3.12 30.06 19.77
N PRO A 117 3.15 28.73 20.01
CA PRO A 117 2.48 27.78 19.12
C PRO A 117 1.06 28.27 18.87
N ILE A 118 0.75 28.56 17.60
CA ILE A 118 -0.61 28.90 17.22
C ILE A 118 -1.43 27.68 17.62
N LYS A 119 -2.39 27.85 18.54
CA LYS A 119 -3.35 26.80 18.88
C LYS A 119 -4.18 26.53 17.63
N GLN A 120 -3.68 25.67 16.74
CA GLN A 120 -4.51 25.06 15.72
C GLN A 120 -5.37 24.03 16.44
N GLY A 121 -6.67 24.33 16.54
CA GLY A 121 -7.65 23.33 16.96
C GLY A 121 -7.64 22.14 15.99
N SER A 122 -8.15 20.99 16.43
CA SER A 122 -8.34 19.87 15.51
C SER A 122 -9.25 20.30 14.36
N PHE A 123 -8.77 20.21 13.14
CA PHE A 123 -9.59 20.41 11.96
C PHE A 123 -10.44 19.15 11.76
N HIS A 124 -11.72 19.20 12.18
CA HIS A 124 -12.68 18.13 11.91
C HIS A 124 -13.02 18.21 10.42
N VAL A 125 -12.59 17.21 9.64
CA VAL A 125 -13.00 17.09 8.24
C VAL A 125 -14.34 16.36 8.27
N ASP A 126 -15.42 17.06 7.96
CA ASP A 126 -16.74 16.45 7.85
C ASP A 126 -16.73 15.39 6.74
N PHE A 127 -17.02 14.15 7.12
CA PHE A 127 -17.16 13.04 6.21
C PHE A 127 -18.62 12.94 5.77
N PRO A 128 -18.94 13.07 4.47
CA PRO A 128 -20.29 12.77 4.00
C PRO A 128 -20.50 11.26 4.09
N GLU A 129 -21.22 10.81 5.12
CA GLU A 129 -21.71 9.44 5.25
C GLU A 129 -22.79 9.22 4.16
N PRO A 130 -22.53 8.38 3.13
CA PRO A 130 -23.56 8.10 2.14
C PRO A 130 -24.52 7.06 2.75
N PRO A 131 -25.84 7.29 2.72
CA PRO A 131 -26.79 6.32 3.23
C PRO A 131 -26.71 5.04 2.39
N ASP A 132 -26.71 3.87 3.04
CA ASP A 132 -26.78 2.52 2.44
C ASP A 132 -25.46 1.88 1.93
N VAL A 133 -24.28 2.45 2.23
CA VAL A 133 -23.01 1.83 1.81
C VAL A 133 -22.72 0.53 2.55
N ASP A 134 -22.94 0.49 3.87
CA ASP A 134 -22.60 -0.68 4.69
C ASP A 134 -23.41 -1.92 4.32
N THR A 135 -24.70 -1.76 4.00
CA THR A 135 -25.57 -2.85 3.54
C THR A 135 -25.11 -3.43 2.21
N ARG A 136 -24.69 -2.56 1.28
CA ARG A 136 -24.16 -2.99 -0.04
C ARG A 136 -22.80 -3.65 0.07
N ILE A 137 -21.95 -3.16 0.99
CA ILE A 137 -20.65 -3.77 1.29
C ILE A 137 -20.87 -5.18 1.82
N ALA A 138 -21.71 -5.36 2.85
CA ALA A 138 -21.98 -6.67 3.43
C ALA A 138 -22.49 -7.67 2.39
N LYS A 139 -23.49 -7.28 1.60
CA LYS A 139 -24.10 -8.13 0.57
C LYS A 139 -23.12 -8.54 -0.56
N THR A 140 -22.19 -7.66 -0.91
CA THR A 140 -21.16 -7.97 -1.92
C THR A 140 -20.08 -8.89 -1.38
N ILE A 141 -19.71 -8.72 -0.10
CA ILE A 141 -18.75 -9.62 0.57
C ILE A 141 -19.32 -11.03 0.63
N GLU A 142 -20.56 -11.18 1.09
CA GLU A 142 -21.25 -12.48 1.19
C GLU A 142 -21.32 -13.19 -0.18
N SER A 143 -21.78 -12.49 -1.21
CA SER A 143 -21.84 -13.05 -2.57
C SER A 143 -20.46 -13.38 -3.17
N GLY A 144 -19.41 -12.65 -2.78
CA GLY A 144 -18.03 -12.97 -3.14
C GLY A 144 -17.53 -14.26 -2.50
N PHE A 145 -17.84 -14.48 -1.21
CA PHE A 145 -17.53 -15.74 -0.52
C PHE A 145 -18.28 -16.92 -1.11
N ASP A 146 -19.56 -16.77 -1.44
CA ASP A 146 -20.36 -17.81 -2.09
C ASP A 146 -19.79 -18.18 -3.48
N SER A 147 -19.36 -17.19 -4.26
CA SER A 147 -18.73 -17.43 -5.55
C SER A 147 -17.40 -18.20 -5.44
N LEU A 148 -16.57 -17.85 -4.45
CA LEU A 148 -15.30 -18.53 -4.19
C LEU A 148 -15.48 -19.96 -3.68
N THR A 149 -16.49 -20.21 -2.83
CA THR A 149 -16.80 -21.56 -2.34
C THR A 149 -17.35 -22.45 -3.46
N LEU A 150 -18.19 -21.91 -4.35
CA LEU A 150 -18.69 -22.63 -5.53
C LEU A 150 -17.58 -22.96 -6.54
N ASN A 151 -16.66 -22.03 -6.79
CA ASN A 151 -15.52 -22.27 -7.69
C ASN A 151 -14.49 -23.24 -7.07
N GLY A 152 -14.22 -23.16 -5.77
CA GLY A 152 -13.37 -24.12 -5.07
C GLY A 152 -13.94 -25.54 -5.09
N ASN A 153 -15.26 -25.69 -5.04
CA ASN A 153 -15.93 -26.99 -5.14
C ASN A 153 -15.94 -27.53 -6.59
N LYS A 154 -16.05 -26.66 -7.60
CA LYS A 154 -15.91 -27.05 -9.02
C LYS A 154 -14.49 -27.52 -9.35
N GLU A 155 -13.46 -26.81 -8.90
CA GLU A 155 -12.07 -27.23 -9.13
C GLU A 155 -11.76 -28.57 -8.44
N ARG A 156 -12.34 -28.81 -7.25
CA ARG A 156 -12.24 -30.13 -6.60
C ARG A 156 -13.00 -31.20 -7.38
N LEU A 157 -14.20 -30.96 -7.89
CA LEU A 157 -14.92 -31.97 -8.67
C LEU A 157 -14.19 -32.34 -9.98
N ASN A 158 -13.61 -31.36 -10.67
CA ASN A 158 -12.91 -31.57 -11.95
C ASN A 158 -11.62 -32.37 -11.79
N ASN A 159 -10.96 -32.25 -10.63
CA ASN A 159 -9.76 -33.03 -10.32
C ASN A 159 -10.07 -34.50 -9.96
N TRP A 160 -11.29 -34.79 -9.50
CA TRP A 160 -11.71 -36.18 -9.21
C TRP A 160 -12.23 -36.90 -10.46
N THR A 161 -12.89 -36.19 -11.38
CA THR A 161 -13.37 -36.78 -12.64
C THR A 161 -12.27 -36.96 -13.69
N GLY A 162 -11.12 -36.30 -13.56
CA GLY A 162 -9.96 -36.47 -14.44
C GLY A 162 -8.99 -37.61 -14.06
N ALA A 163 -9.18 -38.27 -12.90
CA ALA A 163 -8.32 -39.38 -12.44
C ALA A 163 -8.89 -40.78 -12.77
N GLN A 164 -10.01 -40.84 -13.50
CA GLN A 164 -10.58 -42.07 -14.06
C GLN A 164 -10.73 -41.91 -15.57
N ALA A 165 -9.61 -41.89 -16.29
CA ALA A 165 -9.52 -42.12 -17.74
C ALA A 165 -8.18 -42.77 -18.05
#